data_AF-A0A4Y2E891-F1
#
_entry.id   AF-A0A4Y2E891-F1
#
_cell.length_a   1.000
_cell.length_b   1.000
_cell.length_c   1.000
_cell.angle_alpha   90.00
_cell.angle_beta   90.00
_cell.angle_gamma   90.00
#
_symmetry.space_group_name_H-M   'P 1'
#
loop_
_entity.id
_entity.type
_entity.pdbx_description
1 polymer ?
#
loop_
_entity_poly.entity_id
_entity_poly.type
_entity_poly.pdbx_seq_one_letter_code
_entity_poly.pdbx_strand_id
1 'polypeptide(L)'
;MAEVIAIQQAVQYAKANDLGQVNIISDSRSALMALSVVEEARDIINIIKEDIKECKGKKTLTWIRAHMGNFGNERADQLAREATLISDETISFVPSRNQIRNEGNQILKDLWQNCWNDSKNARWTKNLIDKVNVDRLYGDFYINQILTAHGVFREHQARFFEKNVVMFMRPRNRICSSRN
;
A
#
# COMPACT_ATOMS: atom_id res chain seq x y z
N MET A 1 4.26 9.37 10.96
CA MET A 1 5.24 9.16 12.05
C MET A 1 6.00 10.45 12.33
N ALA A 2 6.54 11.12 11.30
CA ALA A 2 7.19 12.43 11.40
C ALA A 2 6.43 13.43 12.30
N GLU A 3 5.13 13.63 12.08
CA GLU A 3 4.29 14.51 12.91
C GLU A 3 4.32 14.20 14.41
N VAL A 4 4.25 12.91 14.75
CA VAL A 4 4.27 12.45 16.15
C VAL A 4 5.64 12.72 16.79
N ILE A 5 6.72 12.53 16.03
CA ILE A 5 8.08 12.81 16.46
C ILE A 5 8.27 14.32 16.66
N ALA A 6 7.77 15.14 15.73
CA ALA A 6 7.84 16.59 15.86
C ALA A 6 7.16 17.07 17.16
N ILE A 7 6.00 16.50 17.50
CA ILE A 7 5.32 16.78 18.78
C ILE A 7 6.16 16.28 19.97
N GLN A 8 6.73 15.07 19.90
CA GLN A 8 7.61 14.55 20.96
C GLN A 8 8.78 15.48 21.23
N GLN A 9 9.49 15.90 20.19
CA GLN A 9 10.63 16.81 20.27
C GLN A 9 10.23 18.16 20.85
N ALA A 10 9.07 18.70 20.45
CA ALA A 10 8.54 19.95 21.01
C ALA A 10 8.24 19.83 22.52
N VAL A 11 7.66 18.70 22.95
CA VAL A 11 7.38 18.44 24.37
C VAL A 11 8.68 18.28 25.17
N GLN A 12 9.64 17.50 24.66
CA GLN A 12 10.95 17.31 25.30
C GLN A 12 11.72 18.63 25.42
N TYR A 13 11.68 19.45 24.37
CA TYR A 13 12.26 20.79 24.40
C TYR A 13 11.60 21.67 25.47
N ALA A 14 10.27 21.64 25.57
CA ALA A 14 9.54 22.38 26.60
C ALA A 14 9.88 21.90 28.01
N LYS A 15 10.06 20.58 28.21
CA LYS A 15 10.47 19.97 29.47
C LYS A 15 11.88 20.40 29.86
N ALA A 16 12.84 20.31 28.93
CA ALA A 16 14.25 20.61 29.15
C ALA A 16 14.50 22.09 29.49
N ASN A 17 13.65 22.99 28.98
CA ASN A 17 13.76 24.42 29.22
C ASN A 17 12.82 24.92 30.35
N ASP A 18 12.19 24.02 31.10
CA ASP A 18 11.23 24.34 32.17
C ASP A 18 10.15 25.35 31.74
N LEU A 19 9.67 25.25 30.50
CA LEU A 19 8.66 26.16 29.98
C LEU A 19 7.34 25.94 30.70
N GLY A 20 6.82 27.00 31.36
CA GLY A 20 5.59 26.95 32.14
C GLY A 20 4.37 26.60 31.28
N GLN A 21 3.78 27.59 30.62
CA GLN A 21 2.64 27.38 29.72
C GLN A 21 3.12 27.33 28.27
N VAL A 22 2.84 26.23 27.57
CA VAL A 22 3.24 26.01 26.18
C VAL A 22 2.02 25.58 25.36
N ASN A 23 1.87 26.20 24.19
CA ASN A 23 0.89 25.78 23.20
C ASN A 23 1.61 25.17 22.00
N ILE A 24 1.43 23.86 21.78
CA ILE A 24 1.96 23.15 20.62
C ILE A 24 0.88 23.14 19.55
N ILE A 25 1.22 23.67 18.38
CA ILE A 25 0.30 23.82 17.26
C ILE A 25 0.72 22.85 16.15
N SER A 26 -0.22 22.05 15.66
CA SER A 26 0.02 21.07 14.58
C SER A 26 -1.19 21.01 13.65
N ASP A 27 -0.95 20.83 12.36
CA ASP A 27 -2.00 20.57 11.38
C ASP A 27 -2.36 19.08 11.24
N SER A 28 -1.61 18.20 11.91
CA SER A 28 -1.82 16.77 11.92
C SER A 28 -2.95 16.35 12.86
N ARG A 29 -4.19 16.42 12.34
CA ARG A 29 -5.39 16.00 13.08
C ARG A 29 -5.29 14.56 13.59
N SER A 30 -4.68 13.67 12.82
CA SER A 30 -4.52 12.26 13.18
C SER A 30 -3.54 12.06 14.36
N ALA A 31 -2.44 12.82 14.41
CA ALA A 31 -1.52 12.79 15.54
C ALA A 31 -2.17 13.31 16.82
N LEU A 32 -2.92 14.42 16.73
CA LEU A 32 -3.64 15.00 17.85
C LEU A 32 -4.77 14.07 18.36
N MET A 33 -5.48 13.40 17.46
CA MET A 33 -6.47 12.40 17.84
C MET A 33 -5.83 11.22 18.59
N ALA A 34 -4.69 10.70 18.12
CA ALA A 34 -3.99 9.62 18.84
C ALA A 34 -3.55 10.05 20.24
N LEU A 35 -3.11 11.30 20.40
CA LEU A 35 -2.77 11.87 21.71
C LEU A 35 -3.99 12.11 22.62
N SER A 36 -5.19 12.25 22.07
CA SER A 36 -6.42 12.42 22.87
C SER A 36 -7.03 11.11 23.38
N VAL A 37 -6.70 9.97 22.78
CA VAL A 37 -7.20 8.66 23.21
C VAL A 37 -6.58 8.28 24.56
N VAL A 38 -7.30 7.55 25.42
CA VAL A 38 -6.81 7.17 26.75
C VAL A 38 -5.62 6.20 26.65
N GLU A 39 -5.79 5.07 25.96
CA GLU A 39 -4.75 4.08 25.72
C GLU A 39 -4.52 3.88 24.23
N GLU A 40 -3.26 4.01 23.79
CA GLU A 40 -2.87 3.77 22.40
C GLU A 40 -1.93 2.57 22.32
N ALA A 41 -2.06 1.78 21.26
CA ALA A 41 -1.21 0.61 21.03
C ALA A 41 0.26 0.95 20.69
N ARG A 42 0.57 2.24 20.46
CA ARG A 42 1.89 2.72 20.06
C ARG A 42 2.58 3.35 21.26
N ASP A 43 3.66 2.73 21.72
CA ASP A 43 4.41 3.18 22.90
C ASP A 43 4.85 4.65 22.82
N ILE A 44 5.28 5.10 21.64
CA ILE A 44 5.68 6.51 21.42
C ILE A 44 4.58 7.50 21.80
N ILE A 45 3.31 7.17 21.55
CA ILE A 45 2.19 8.05 21.89
C ILE A 45 1.99 8.09 23.40
N ASN A 46 2.14 6.95 24.09
CA ASN A 46 2.01 6.87 25.53
C ASN A 46 3.16 7.60 26.24
N ILE A 47 4.39 7.47 25.73
CA ILE A 47 5.56 8.23 26.20
C ILE A 47 5.32 9.75 26.09
N ILE A 48 4.81 10.23 24.94
CA ILE A 48 4.49 11.66 24.78
C ILE A 48 3.43 12.12 25.79
N LYS A 49 2.41 11.30 26.05
CA LYS A 49 1.37 11.62 27.05
C LYS A 49 1.95 11.72 28.45
N GLU A 50 2.86 10.82 28.82
CA GLU A 50 3.57 10.84 30.09
C GLU A 50 4.45 12.09 30.20
N ASP A 51 5.23 12.40 29.17
CA ASP A 51 6.05 13.61 29.14
C ASP A 51 5.21 14.89 29.29
N ILE A 52 4.05 14.97 28.62
CA ILE A 52 3.13 16.10 28.77
C ILE A 52 2.61 16.24 30.21
N LYS A 53 2.33 15.12 30.90
CA LYS A 53 1.87 15.10 32.30
C LYS A 53 2.96 15.53 33.28
N GLU A 54 4.21 15.14 33.03
CA GLU A 54 5.35 15.46 33.89
C GLU A 54 5.82 16.91 33.75
N CYS A 55 5.54 17.57 32.61
CA CYS A 55 5.99 18.93 32.40
C CYS A 55 5.30 19.95 33.33
N LYS A 56 6.07 20.84 33.96
CA LYS A 56 5.54 21.88 34.86
C LYS A 56 4.69 22.93 34.13
N GLY A 57 3.41 23.05 34.46
CA GLY A 57 2.51 24.05 33.87
C GLY A 57 1.70 23.52 32.70
N LYS A 58 0.77 24.34 32.17
CA LYS A 58 -0.27 23.88 31.24
C LYS A 58 0.28 23.71 29.82
N LYS A 59 0.17 22.50 29.27
CA LYS A 59 0.50 22.21 27.87
C LYS A 59 -0.79 22.03 27.09
N THR A 60 -0.97 22.83 26.05
CA THR A 60 -2.13 22.73 25.17
C THR A 60 -1.70 22.25 23.80
N LEU A 61 -2.48 21.36 23.21
CA LEU A 61 -2.32 20.93 21.83
C LEU A 61 -3.44 21.56 21.00
N THR A 62 -3.08 22.34 19.99
CA THR A 62 -4.04 23.04 19.13
C THR A 62 -3.94 22.52 17.70
N TRP A 63 -5.09 22.11 17.14
CA TRP A 63 -5.17 21.78 15.73
C TRP A 63 -5.36 23.04 14.89
N ILE A 64 -4.59 23.16 13.81
CA ILE A 64 -4.79 24.17 12.78
C ILE A 64 -4.99 23.52 11.41
N ARG A 65 -5.52 24.28 10.46
CA ARG A 65 -5.64 23.82 9.08
C ARG A 65 -4.33 24.07 8.34
N ALA A 66 -3.83 23.04 7.66
CA ALA A 66 -2.66 23.11 6.79
C ALA A 66 -2.84 24.16 5.68
N HIS A 67 -1.74 24.78 5.26
CA HIS A 67 -1.66 25.68 4.09
C HIS A 67 -2.63 26.87 4.09
N MET A 68 -2.89 27.45 5.26
CA MET A 68 -3.76 28.63 5.43
C MET A 68 -2.96 29.91 5.75
N GLY A 69 -1.70 30.01 5.34
CA GLY A 69 -0.86 31.18 5.63
C GLY A 69 -0.28 31.20 7.05
N ASN A 70 -0.25 30.05 7.74
CA ASN A 70 0.35 29.94 9.06
C ASN A 70 1.87 29.82 8.91
N PHE A 71 2.58 30.95 9.00
CA PHE A 71 4.03 31.02 8.76
C PHE A 71 4.83 29.98 9.56
N GLY A 72 4.48 29.75 10.83
CA GLY A 72 5.14 28.73 11.67
C GLY A 72 4.94 27.30 11.17
N ASN A 73 3.73 26.96 10.70
CA ASN A 73 3.43 25.63 10.14
C ASN A 73 4.13 25.44 8.80
N GLU A 74 4.07 26.44 7.93
CA GLU A 74 4.72 26.41 6.62
C GLU A 74 6.24 26.28 6.75
N ARG A 75 6.83 26.96 7.75
CA ARG A 75 8.24 26.80 8.06
C ARG A 75 8.56 25.41 8.60
N ALA A 76 7.72 24.83 9.44
CA ALA A 76 7.89 23.47 9.94
C ALA A 76 7.82 22.43 8.80
N ASP A 77 6.84 22.57 7.88
CA ASP A 77 6.72 21.73 6.69
C ASP A 77 7.95 21.82 5.79
N GLN A 78 8.48 23.04 5.59
CA GLN A 78 9.69 23.25 4.81
C GLN A 78 10.89 22.54 5.45
N LEU A 79 11.10 22.71 6.76
CA LEU A 79 12.18 22.06 7.48
C LEU A 79 12.05 20.53 7.46
N ALA A 80 10.83 20.00 7.58
CA ALA A 80 10.58 18.57 7.47
C ALA A 80 10.96 18.03 6.08
N ARG A 81 10.65 18.77 5.00
CA ARG A 81 11.08 18.41 3.64
C ARG A 81 12.59 18.45 3.47
N GLU A 82 13.24 19.50 3.98
CA GLU A 82 14.71 19.62 3.95
C GLU A 82 15.37 18.45 4.70
N ALA A 83 14.81 18.06 5.85
CA ALA A 83 15.30 16.91 6.62
C ALA A 83 15.18 15.57 5.86
N THR A 84 14.19 15.39 4.97
CA THR A 84 14.11 14.16 4.16
C THR A 84 15.26 13.99 3.17
N LEU A 85 16.00 15.06 2.87
CA LEU A 85 17.14 15.05 1.95
C LEU A 85 18.47 14.75 2.67
N ILE A 86 18.49 14.88 4.00
CA ILE A 86 19.68 14.73 4.83
C ILE A 86 19.65 13.32 5.43
N SER A 87 20.30 12.38 4.76
CA SER A 87 20.20 10.93 4.95
C SER A 87 20.88 10.37 6.21
N ASP A 88 21.09 11.16 7.27
CA ASP A 88 22.10 10.82 8.29
C ASP A 88 21.53 10.15 9.55
N GLU A 89 20.26 10.37 9.90
CA GLU A 89 19.66 9.73 11.08
C GLU A 89 18.28 9.13 10.78
N THR A 90 18.24 7.81 10.59
CA THR A 90 16.98 7.08 10.48
C THR A 90 16.47 6.75 11.88
N ILE A 91 15.48 7.50 12.35
CA ILE A 91 14.70 7.06 13.51
C ILE A 91 13.96 5.78 13.11
N SER A 92 14.44 4.64 13.62
CA SER A 92 13.90 3.33 13.30
C SER A 92 12.59 3.10 14.06
N PHE A 93 11.54 2.77 13.33
CA PHE A 93 10.24 2.45 13.89
C PHE A 93 9.87 1.00 13.61
N VAL A 94 9.09 0.42 14.51
CA VAL A 94 8.39 -0.83 14.21
C VAL A 94 7.46 -0.55 13.02
N PRO A 95 7.64 -1.24 11.88
CA PRO A 95 6.81 -1.02 10.71
C PRO A 95 5.37 -1.35 11.04
N SER A 96 4.45 -0.52 10.57
CA SER A 96 3.02 -0.77 10.72
C SER A 96 2.64 -2.10 10.07
N ARG A 97 1.56 -2.73 10.56
CA ARG A 97 1.03 -3.98 9.97
C ARG A 97 0.80 -3.86 8.45
N ASN A 98 0.39 -2.68 7.98
CA ASN A 98 0.20 -2.42 6.56
C ASN A 98 1.53 -2.33 5.80
N GLN A 99 2.57 -1.72 6.37
CA GLN A 99 3.91 -1.70 5.77
C GLN A 99 4.45 -3.12 5.62
N ILE A 100 4.42 -3.91 6.70
CA ILE A 100 4.85 -5.32 6.68
C ILE A 100 4.08 -6.10 5.62
N ARG A 101 2.75 -5.94 5.56
CA ARG A 101 1.92 -6.62 4.55
C ARG A 101 2.29 -6.19 3.13
N ASN A 102 2.50 -4.90 2.91
CA ASN A 102 2.83 -4.36 1.59
C ASN A 102 4.22 -4.81 1.13
N GLU A 103 5.21 -4.80 2.03
CA GLU A 103 6.55 -5.34 1.79
C GLU A 103 6.49 -6.83 1.45
N GLY A 104 5.75 -7.62 2.24
CA GLY A 104 5.54 -9.04 1.97
C GLY A 104 4.87 -9.29 0.62
N ASN A 105 3.85 -8.50 0.28
CA ASN A 105 3.18 -8.58 -1.02
C ASN A 105 4.12 -8.22 -2.18
N GLN A 106 5.02 -7.25 -1.99
CA GLN A 106 6.00 -6.86 -2.99
C GLN A 106 7.00 -7.99 -3.24
N ILE A 107 7.55 -8.57 -2.17
CA ILE A 107 8.45 -9.73 -2.25
C ILE A 107 7.78 -10.89 -2.99
N LEU A 108 6.53 -11.21 -2.61
CA LEU A 108 5.77 -12.27 -3.26
C LEU A 108 5.53 -12.00 -4.75
N LYS A 109 5.23 -10.75 -5.10
CA LYS A 109 5.02 -10.32 -6.49
C LYS A 109 6.30 -10.44 -7.31
N ASP A 110 7.45 -10.07 -6.74
CA ASP A 110 8.75 -10.17 -7.40
C ASP A 110 9.16 -11.63 -7.62
N LEU A 111 8.96 -12.49 -6.61
CA LEU A 111 9.16 -13.94 -6.75
C LEU A 111 8.26 -14.52 -7.84
N TRP A 112 6.98 -14.14 -7.87
CA TRP A 112 6.06 -14.59 -8.90
C TRP A 112 6.47 -14.12 -10.29
N GLN A 113 6.92 -12.86 -10.43
CA GLN A 113 7.43 -12.34 -11.68
C GLN A 113 8.67 -13.10 -12.15
N ASN A 114 9.59 -13.46 -11.24
CA ASN A 114 10.77 -14.26 -11.59
C ASN A 114 10.38 -15.65 -12.10
N CYS A 115 9.47 -16.34 -11.43
CA CYS A 115 8.95 -17.61 -11.91
C CYS A 115 8.24 -17.46 -13.28
N TRP A 116 7.48 -16.38 -13.48
CA TRP A 116 6.84 -16.08 -14.76
C TRP A 116 7.86 -15.82 -15.86
N ASN A 117 8.98 -15.19 -15.50
CA ASN A 117 10.06 -14.90 -16.43
C ASN A 117 10.77 -16.15 -16.92
N ASP A 118 11.07 -17.06 -16.00
CA ASP A 118 11.82 -18.30 -16.23
C ASP A 118 10.97 -19.44 -16.79
N SER A 119 9.63 -19.29 -16.77
CA SER A 119 8.73 -20.29 -17.32
C SER A 119 8.98 -20.53 -18.82
N LYS A 120 9.26 -21.80 -19.15
CA LYS A 120 9.32 -22.28 -20.54
C LYS A 120 7.92 -22.49 -21.15
N ASN A 121 6.90 -22.59 -20.29
CA ASN A 121 5.50 -22.81 -20.67
C ASN A 121 4.74 -21.48 -20.79
N ALA A 122 3.58 -21.52 -21.46
CA ALA A 122 2.65 -20.37 -21.58
C ALA A 122 3.27 -19.11 -22.23
N ARG A 123 4.24 -19.28 -23.16
CA ARG A 123 4.90 -18.16 -23.88
C ARG A 123 3.93 -17.25 -24.62
N TRP A 124 2.85 -17.81 -25.18
CA TRP A 124 1.78 -17.02 -25.80
C TRP A 124 1.13 -16.05 -24.81
N THR A 125 0.69 -16.57 -23.65
CA THR A 125 0.10 -15.75 -22.58
C THR A 125 1.11 -14.73 -22.05
N LYS A 126 2.40 -15.07 -21.97
CA LYS A 126 3.46 -14.12 -21.58
C LYS A 126 3.61 -12.96 -22.56
N ASN A 127 3.44 -13.18 -23.87
CA ASN A 127 3.45 -12.09 -24.85
C ASN A 127 2.28 -11.10 -24.65
N LEU A 128 1.16 -11.56 -24.09
CA LEU A 128 -0.01 -10.73 -23.79
C LEU A 128 0.10 -10.07 -22.41
N ILE A 129 0.63 -10.79 -21.42
CA ILE A 129 0.75 -10.37 -20.03
C ILE A 129 2.19 -10.63 -19.58
N ASP A 130 3.07 -9.68 -19.85
CA ASP A 130 4.50 -9.80 -19.51
C ASP A 130 4.76 -9.55 -18.01
N LYS A 131 3.95 -8.68 -17.39
CA LYS A 131 4.04 -8.36 -15.96
C LYS A 131 2.91 -9.00 -15.17
N VAL A 132 3.27 -9.66 -14.07
CA VAL A 132 2.30 -10.23 -13.14
C VAL A 132 1.51 -9.11 -12.46
N ASN A 133 0.21 -9.30 -12.37
CA ASN A 133 -0.70 -8.40 -11.69
C ASN A 133 -1.61 -9.18 -10.73
N VAL A 134 -1.86 -8.60 -9.57
CA VAL A 134 -2.79 -9.11 -8.55
C VAL A 134 -4.22 -8.60 -8.76
N ASP A 135 -4.40 -7.61 -9.63
CA ASP A 135 -5.73 -7.13 -10.01
C ASP A 135 -6.54 -8.25 -10.65
N ARG A 136 -7.81 -8.29 -10.27
CA ARG A 136 -8.73 -9.28 -10.81
C ARG A 136 -8.97 -8.99 -12.30
N LEU A 137 -8.51 -9.89 -13.15
CA LEU A 137 -8.90 -9.89 -14.56
C LEU A 137 -10.38 -10.24 -14.65
N TYR A 138 -11.21 -9.27 -15.06
CA TYR A 138 -12.59 -9.54 -15.47
C TYR A 138 -12.57 -10.18 -16.84
N GLY A 139 -12.49 -11.52 -16.87
CA GLY A 139 -12.50 -12.31 -18.10
C GLY A 139 -13.72 -13.22 -18.17
N ASP A 140 -14.42 -13.22 -19.30
CA ASP A 140 -15.40 -14.25 -19.63
C ASP A 140 -14.69 -15.56 -20.00
N PHE A 141 -15.36 -16.70 -19.78
CA PHE A 141 -14.80 -18.04 -20.05
C PHE A 141 -14.27 -18.16 -21.48
N TYR A 142 -15.02 -17.65 -22.47
CA TYR A 142 -14.63 -17.73 -23.87
C TYR A 142 -13.47 -16.79 -24.20
N ILE A 143 -13.47 -15.58 -23.62
CA ILE A 143 -12.38 -14.62 -23.78
C ILE A 143 -11.08 -15.18 -23.22
N ASN A 144 -11.11 -15.80 -22.04
CA ASN A 144 -9.93 -16.43 -21.44
C ASN A 144 -9.39 -17.58 -22.29
N GLN A 145 -10.26 -18.39 -22.90
CA GLN A 145 -9.81 -19.43 -23.85
C GLN A 145 -9.13 -18.83 -25.08
N ILE A 146 -9.70 -17.80 -25.68
CA ILE A 146 -9.10 -17.10 -26.83
C ILE A 146 -7.73 -16.51 -26.45
N LEU A 147 -7.68 -15.75 -25.35
CA LEU A 147 -6.47 -15.05 -24.92
C LEU A 147 -5.34 -16.00 -24.53
N THR A 148 -5.65 -17.12 -23.91
CA THR A 148 -4.63 -18.11 -23.52
C THR A 148 -4.34 -19.13 -24.62
N ALA A 149 -5.01 -18.99 -25.78
CA ALA A 149 -5.02 -19.97 -26.87
C ALA A 149 -5.33 -21.39 -26.38
N HIS A 150 -6.18 -21.52 -25.35
CA HIS A 150 -6.60 -22.78 -24.76
C HIS A 150 -8.00 -23.20 -25.23
N GLY A 151 -8.29 -24.50 -25.15
CA GLY A 151 -9.64 -25.03 -25.36
C GLY A 151 -9.82 -25.70 -26.72
N VAL A 152 -10.82 -25.26 -27.50
CA VAL A 152 -11.21 -25.89 -28.78
C VAL A 152 -10.33 -25.51 -29.98
N PHE A 153 -9.31 -24.68 -29.78
CA PHE A 153 -8.35 -24.32 -30.83
C PHE A 153 -7.50 -25.52 -31.25
N ARG A 154 -7.24 -25.62 -32.56
CA ARG A 154 -6.58 -26.78 -33.18
C ARG A 154 -5.17 -26.96 -32.65
N GLU A 155 -4.44 -25.86 -32.48
CA GLU A 155 -3.05 -25.84 -32.03
C GLU A 155 -2.94 -26.37 -30.60
N HIS A 156 -3.88 -25.99 -29.72
CA HIS A 156 -3.96 -26.50 -28.36
C HIS A 156 -4.36 -27.97 -28.32
N GLN A 157 -5.36 -28.37 -29.11
CA GLN A 157 -5.80 -29.76 -29.18
C GLN A 157 -4.75 -30.71 -29.74
N ALA A 158 -4.01 -30.28 -30.77
CA ALA A 158 -2.93 -31.06 -31.34
C ALA A 158 -1.74 -31.18 -30.37
N ARG A 159 -1.38 -30.09 -29.67
CA ARG A 159 -0.23 -30.07 -28.74
C ARG A 159 -0.44 -30.91 -27.48
N PHE A 160 -1.66 -30.96 -26.94
CA PHE A 160 -1.92 -31.61 -25.64
C PHE A 160 -2.75 -32.90 -25.71
N PHE A 161 -3.49 -33.12 -26.79
CA PHE A 161 -4.38 -34.28 -26.94
C PHE A 161 -4.12 -35.09 -28.22
N GLU A 162 -3.03 -34.80 -28.94
CA GLU A 162 -2.59 -35.51 -30.15
C GLU A 162 -3.67 -35.64 -31.23
N LYS A 163 -4.61 -34.67 -31.27
CA LYS A 163 -5.68 -34.68 -32.26
C LYS A 163 -5.14 -34.23 -33.61
N ASN A 164 -5.42 -35.02 -34.66
CA ASN A 164 -5.06 -34.68 -36.04
C ASN A 164 -5.60 -33.30 -36.43
N VAL A 165 -4.75 -32.47 -37.03
CA VAL A 165 -5.06 -31.09 -37.47
C VAL A 165 -6.14 -31.06 -38.57
N VAL A 166 -6.42 -32.22 -39.17
CA VAL A 166 -7.40 -32.42 -40.23
C VAL A 166 -8.75 -32.85 -39.64
N MET A 167 -9.43 -31.93 -38.96
CA MET A 167 -10.89 -32.05 -38.77
C MET A 167 -11.53 -30.70 -39.11
N PHE A 168 -12.31 -30.69 -40.19
CA PHE A 168 -13.15 -29.54 -40.56
C PHE A 168 -14.11 -29.22 -39.42
N MET A 169 -14.30 -27.92 -39.13
CA MET A 169 -15.39 -27.47 -38.26
C MET A 169 -16.69 -28.02 -38.86
N ARG A 170 -17.26 -29.06 -38.24
CA ARG A 170 -18.63 -29.46 -38.56
C ARG A 170 -19.55 -28.39 -38.01
N PRO A 171 -20.41 -27.76 -38.83
CA PRO A 171 -21.46 -26.92 -38.30
C PRO A 171 -22.30 -27.76 -37.35
N ARG A 172 -22.51 -27.28 -36.12
CA ARG A 172 -23.57 -27.82 -35.26
C ARG A 172 -24.91 -27.42 -35.89
N ASN A 173 -25.39 -28.19 -36.85
CA ASN A 173 -26.80 -28.16 -37.20
C ASN A 173 -27.55 -28.79 -36.03
N ARG A 174 -28.06 -27.94 -35.11
CA ARG A 174 -29.20 -28.30 -34.27
C ARG A 174 -30.41 -28.38 -35.21
N ILE A 175 -30.80 -29.60 -35.56
CA ILE A 175 -32.21 -29.85 -35.89
C ILE A 175 -32.81 -30.41 -34.61
N CYS A 176 -33.37 -29.53 -33.79
CA CYS A 176 -34.43 -29.93 -32.87
C CYS A 176 -35.66 -30.17 -33.73
N SER A 177 -36.02 -31.43 -33.99
CA SER A 177 -37.37 -31.77 -34.41
C SER A 177 -38.24 -31.91 -33.15
N SER A 178 -39.04 -30.88 -32.87
CA SER A 178 -40.15 -30.95 -31.94
C SER A 178 -41.40 -31.52 -32.63
N ARG A 179 -42.01 -32.54 -32.01
CA ARG A 179 -43.44 -32.96 -32.03
C ARG A 179 -44.10 -33.32 -33.38
N ASN A 180 -44.62 -34.54 -33.50
CA ASN A 180 -45.92 -34.94 -32.94
C ASN A 180 -45.89 -36.42 -32.56
#